data_AF-A0A7S0WNE4-F1
#
_entry.id   AF-A0A7S0WNE4-F1
#
_cell.length_a   1.000
_cell.length_b   1.000
_cell.length_c   1.000
_cell.angle_alpha   90.00
_cell.angle_beta   90.00
_cell.angle_gamma   90.00
#
_symmetry.space_group_name_H-M   'P 1'
#
loop_
_entity.id
_entity.type
_entity.pdbx_description
1 polymer ?
#
loop_
_entity_poly.entity_id
_entity_poly.type
_entity_poly.pdbx_seq_one_letter_code
_entity_poly.pdbx_strand_id
1 'polypeptide(L)'
;MKEEVKDVYSIVYFIFVLLGTGTLLPWNVFLTEKEFYDVRFQVQPYSPYVAQNFMSLFALAFNALNIGALALLIKVQKHLSLRVLVLQPLVITLIMLASTAALALRTEINGIMMAQFTLPSIALMGGCTALLQGGTLQLASIFSPRHIRAVVSGIAIGGVVTSTLSFVSQLRAHDSGTGGPSAEDVAPAAFMYFTASACVILACIAGYSALPLLPYGRYKLLLAGIIDDPKERKLMTVDDDYEEPLLTVVEGDGASTSTGQRVEHTRAAIISVESDYTQATRSWQHKHAFTLYCAALFFCLGLTMCIHPGISSFICSVHNPAAVSPCVSRPPGFGRLAGDLFVPLLYVLFAIGDFLGRTMSGMGPWGKGAPKPLSILTYSILRATIAGGILFCNVVTPATWQLPQYLNADWAPLAIILALGWTQGHLLSTILTHAPSTLHPSQSSRYGPVTSFAISAGCFVGSFVSLALATRFQEAP
;
A
#
# COMPACT_ATOMS: atom_id res chain seq x y z
N MET A 1 6.48 35.60 -19.79
CA MET A 1 6.50 34.72 -18.61
C MET A 1 5.08 34.27 -18.35
N LYS A 2 4.60 33.23 -19.06
CA LYS A 2 3.25 32.69 -18.78
C LYS A 2 3.28 32.03 -17.42
N GLU A 3 2.26 32.30 -16.61
CA GLU A 3 2.13 31.68 -15.29
C GLU A 3 2.06 30.17 -15.46
N GLU A 4 3.08 29.46 -15.01
CA GLU A 4 3.02 28.03 -14.76
C GLU A 4 1.74 27.76 -13.96
N VAL A 5 0.83 26.95 -14.50
CA VAL A 5 -0.42 26.62 -13.80
C VAL A 5 -0.03 25.91 -12.51
N LYS A 6 -0.15 26.59 -11.38
CA LYS A 6 0.20 26.06 -10.06
C LYS A 6 -0.98 25.35 -9.43
N ASP A 7 -0.70 24.33 -8.63
CA ASP A 7 -1.68 23.71 -7.74
C ASP A 7 -2.01 24.66 -6.59
N VAL A 8 -2.95 25.58 -6.83
CA VAL A 8 -3.38 26.59 -5.85
C VAL A 8 -3.96 25.89 -4.62
N TYR A 9 -3.49 26.28 -3.43
CA TYR A 9 -3.82 25.66 -2.14
C TYR A 9 -3.45 24.17 -2.01
N SER A 10 -2.69 23.60 -2.95
CA SER A 10 -2.31 22.18 -2.95
C SER A 10 -3.50 21.21 -2.94
N ILE A 11 -4.63 21.59 -3.55
CA ILE A 11 -5.86 20.79 -3.56
C ILE A 11 -5.61 19.46 -4.28
N VAL A 12 -4.94 19.49 -5.44
CA VAL A 12 -4.63 18.28 -6.20
C VAL A 12 -3.70 17.36 -5.40
N TYR A 13 -2.70 17.93 -4.71
CA TYR A 13 -1.87 17.17 -3.78
C TYR A 13 -2.70 16.41 -2.72
N PHE A 14 -3.65 17.07 -2.05
CA PHE A 14 -4.49 16.41 -1.04
C PHE A 14 -5.45 15.38 -1.64
N ILE A 15 -5.92 15.56 -2.87
CA ILE A 15 -6.67 14.51 -3.58
C ILE A 15 -5.81 13.24 -3.74
N PHE A 16 -4.53 13.37 -4.08
CA PHE A 16 -3.64 12.21 -4.18
C PHE A 16 -3.32 11.58 -2.81
N VAL A 17 -3.21 12.36 -1.74
CA VAL A 17 -3.13 11.82 -0.36
C VAL A 17 -4.38 10.99 -0.03
N LEU A 18 -5.55 11.52 -0.36
CA LEU A 18 -6.83 10.85 -0.14
C LEU A 18 -6.92 9.55 -0.95
N LEU A 19 -6.58 9.58 -2.25
CA LEU A 19 -6.54 8.39 -3.10
C LEU A 19 -5.57 7.34 -2.56
N GLY A 20 -4.39 7.75 -2.10
CA GLY A 20 -3.43 6.85 -1.45
C GLY A 20 -4.02 6.17 -0.22
N THR A 21 -4.70 6.92 0.63
CA THR A 21 -5.40 6.40 1.83
C THR A 21 -6.47 5.39 1.44
N GLY A 22 -7.27 5.69 0.41
CA GLY A 22 -8.32 4.80 -0.11
C GLY A 22 -7.82 3.49 -0.70
N THR A 23 -6.51 3.35 -0.99
CA THR A 23 -5.96 2.09 -1.52
C THR A 23 -5.78 1.01 -0.47
N LEU A 24 -5.49 1.37 0.80
CA LEU A 24 -5.15 0.42 1.85
C LEU A 24 -6.15 0.41 3.01
N LEU A 25 -6.83 1.53 3.27
CA LEU A 25 -7.78 1.65 4.37
C LEU A 25 -8.90 0.59 4.34
N PRO A 26 -9.54 0.25 3.19
CA PRO A 26 -10.58 -0.77 3.14
C PRO A 26 -10.09 -2.11 3.69
N TRP A 27 -8.94 -2.58 3.20
CA TRP A 27 -8.32 -3.82 3.65
C TRP A 27 -8.01 -3.81 5.15
N ASN A 28 -7.43 -2.72 5.65
CA ASN A 28 -7.07 -2.61 7.06
C ASN A 28 -8.29 -2.64 7.99
N VAL A 29 -9.43 -2.10 7.56
CA VAL A 29 -10.68 -2.15 8.34
C VAL A 29 -11.20 -3.59 8.46
N PHE A 30 -11.19 -4.37 7.37
CA PHE A 30 -11.56 -5.79 7.42
C PHE A 30 -10.68 -6.61 8.38
N LEU A 31 -9.39 -6.31 8.46
CA LEU A 31 -8.47 -6.98 9.40
C LEU A 31 -8.70 -6.56 10.86
N THR A 32 -9.09 -5.30 11.08
CA THR A 32 -9.24 -4.73 12.44
C THR A 32 -10.50 -5.27 13.13
N GLU A 33 -11.55 -5.58 12.37
CA GLU A 33 -12.83 -6.13 12.86
C GLU A 33 -12.78 -7.64 13.16
N LYS A 34 -11.65 -8.14 13.69
CA LYS A 34 -11.49 -9.57 14.01
C LYS A 34 -12.57 -10.07 14.97
N GLU A 35 -12.83 -9.32 16.04
CA GLU A 35 -13.80 -9.68 17.09
C GLU A 35 -15.22 -9.84 16.52
N PHE A 36 -15.59 -9.00 15.55
CA PHE A 36 -16.86 -9.10 14.86
C PHE A 36 -16.97 -10.45 14.13
N TYR A 37 -15.96 -10.83 13.35
CA TYR A 37 -15.98 -12.10 12.62
C TYR A 37 -15.86 -13.32 13.52
N ASP A 38 -15.14 -13.22 14.65
CA ASP A 38 -15.02 -14.29 15.65
C ASP A 38 -16.40 -14.73 16.14
N VAL A 39 -17.33 -13.79 16.37
CA VAL A 39 -18.70 -14.10 16.82
C VAL A 39 -19.62 -14.42 15.64
N ARG A 40 -19.55 -13.66 14.55
CA ARG A 40 -20.49 -13.79 13.42
C ARG A 40 -20.36 -15.10 12.66
N PHE A 41 -19.16 -15.65 12.53
CA PHE A 41 -19.00 -16.95 11.89
C PHE A 41 -19.40 -18.14 12.76
N GLN A 42 -19.77 -17.93 14.03
CA GLN A 42 -20.21 -18.98 14.94
C GLN A 42 -21.74 -19.03 15.14
N VAL A 43 -22.49 -18.19 14.43
CA VAL A 43 -23.97 -18.22 14.44
C VAL A 43 -24.45 -19.47 13.71
N GLN A 44 -25.15 -20.37 14.41
CA GLN A 44 -25.63 -21.63 13.84
C GLN A 44 -26.66 -21.43 12.71
N PRO A 45 -26.65 -22.25 11.64
CA PRO A 45 -25.59 -23.22 11.28
C PRO A 45 -24.30 -22.53 10.78
N TYR A 46 -23.14 -23.05 11.18
CA TYR A 46 -21.84 -22.55 10.72
C TYR A 46 -20.85 -23.66 10.33
N SER A 47 -19.80 -23.29 9.59
CA SER A 47 -18.67 -24.16 9.29
C SER A 47 -17.54 -23.94 10.31
N PRO A 48 -17.19 -24.96 11.13
CA PRO A 48 -16.09 -24.83 12.10
C PRO A 48 -14.76 -24.47 11.46
N TYR A 49 -14.50 -25.00 10.26
CA TYR A 49 -13.28 -24.73 9.51
C TYR A 49 -13.14 -23.24 9.18
N VAL A 50 -14.22 -22.61 8.69
CA VAL A 50 -14.21 -21.17 8.35
C VAL A 50 -14.06 -20.33 9.62
N ALA A 51 -14.86 -20.62 10.65
CA ALA A 51 -14.84 -19.84 11.90
C ALA A 51 -13.45 -19.85 12.58
N GLN A 52 -12.73 -20.98 12.52
CA GLN A 52 -11.40 -21.09 13.14
C GLN A 52 -10.27 -20.51 12.27
N ASN A 53 -10.44 -20.47 10.94
CA ASN A 53 -9.36 -20.12 10.01
C ASN A 53 -9.64 -18.85 9.18
N PHE A 54 -10.66 -18.05 9.53
CA PHE A 54 -11.11 -16.95 8.67
C PHE A 54 -10.01 -15.92 8.38
N MET A 55 -9.13 -15.58 9.33
CA MET A 55 -8.04 -14.62 9.07
C MET A 55 -7.10 -15.10 7.96
N SER A 56 -6.72 -16.38 8.01
CA SER A 56 -5.89 -17.02 6.98
C SER A 56 -6.64 -17.11 5.65
N LEU A 57 -7.94 -17.44 5.68
CA LEU A 57 -8.78 -17.49 4.48
C LEU A 57 -8.98 -16.10 3.85
N PHE A 58 -9.16 -15.06 4.66
CA PHE A 58 -9.29 -13.67 4.23
C PHE A 58 -8.01 -13.22 3.53
N ALA A 59 -6.86 -13.43 4.19
CA ALA A 59 -5.56 -13.10 3.63
C ALA A 59 -5.28 -13.87 2.34
N LEU A 60 -5.58 -15.17 2.29
CA LEU A 60 -5.38 -15.98 1.08
C LEU A 60 -6.29 -15.53 -0.07
N ALA A 61 -7.58 -15.34 0.19
CA ALA A 61 -8.55 -14.91 -0.82
C ALA A 61 -8.19 -13.54 -1.40
N PHE A 62 -7.86 -12.58 -0.54
CA PHE A 62 -7.41 -11.25 -0.95
C PHE A 62 -6.13 -11.31 -1.79
N ASN A 63 -5.07 -11.95 -1.27
CA ASN A 63 -3.75 -11.95 -1.92
C ASN A 63 -3.75 -12.74 -3.23
N ALA A 64 -4.48 -13.86 -3.31
CA ALA A 64 -4.57 -14.66 -4.53
C ALA A 64 -5.17 -13.86 -5.69
N LEU A 65 -6.31 -13.19 -5.45
CA LEU A 65 -6.94 -12.35 -6.47
C LEU A 65 -6.13 -11.09 -6.75
N ASN A 66 -5.50 -10.48 -5.73
CA ASN A 66 -4.66 -9.31 -5.90
C ASN A 66 -3.45 -9.59 -6.82
N ILE A 67 -2.68 -10.64 -6.56
CA ILE A 67 -1.54 -11.03 -7.40
C ILE A 67 -1.99 -11.46 -8.79
N GLY A 68 -3.06 -12.23 -8.89
CA GLY A 68 -3.63 -12.63 -10.18
C GLY A 68 -4.03 -11.42 -11.03
N ALA A 69 -4.71 -10.43 -10.43
CA ALA A 69 -5.10 -9.20 -11.09
C ALA A 69 -3.88 -8.34 -11.48
N LEU A 70 -2.87 -8.20 -10.63
CA LEU A 70 -1.63 -7.48 -10.96
C LEU A 70 -0.86 -8.14 -12.12
N ALA A 71 -0.77 -9.47 -12.12
CA ALA A 71 -0.12 -10.23 -13.20
C ALA A 71 -0.86 -10.05 -14.54
N LEU A 72 -2.19 -10.03 -14.51
CA LEU A 72 -3.01 -9.73 -15.69
C LEU A 72 -2.79 -8.28 -16.15
N LEU A 73 -2.82 -7.32 -15.22
CA LEU A 73 -2.63 -5.90 -15.50
C LEU A 73 -1.31 -5.60 -16.22
N ILE A 74 -0.20 -6.26 -15.84
CA ILE A 74 1.07 -6.07 -16.53
C ILE A 74 0.95 -6.32 -18.04
N LYS A 75 0.11 -7.28 -18.45
CA LYS A 75 -0.12 -7.62 -19.87
C LYS A 75 -1.12 -6.70 -20.55
N VAL A 76 -2.23 -6.36 -19.88
CA VAL A 76 -3.37 -5.66 -20.52
C VAL A 76 -3.40 -4.15 -20.28
N GLN A 77 -2.54 -3.61 -19.41
CA GLN A 77 -2.56 -2.19 -18.98
C GLN A 77 -2.59 -1.17 -20.13
N LYS A 78 -1.96 -1.48 -21.28
CA LYS A 78 -1.93 -0.57 -22.44
C LYS A 78 -3.32 -0.28 -23.01
N HIS A 79 -4.29 -1.15 -22.76
CA HIS A 79 -5.66 -1.04 -23.26
C HIS A 79 -6.65 -0.54 -22.21
N LEU A 80 -6.20 -0.30 -20.97
CA LEU A 80 -7.08 0.08 -19.87
C LEU A 80 -7.03 1.59 -19.63
N SER A 81 -8.21 2.21 -19.54
CA SER A 81 -8.32 3.62 -19.18
C SER A 81 -8.18 3.83 -17.67
N LEU A 82 -7.79 5.03 -17.26
CA LEU A 82 -7.70 5.40 -15.84
C LEU A 82 -9.05 5.31 -15.11
N ARG A 83 -10.18 5.39 -15.84
CA ARG A 83 -11.52 5.16 -15.26
C ARG A 83 -11.70 3.71 -14.80
N VAL A 84 -11.19 2.74 -15.57
CA VAL A 84 -11.20 1.32 -15.22
C VAL A 84 -10.21 1.02 -14.11
N LEU A 85 -9.05 1.69 -14.10
CA LEU A 85 -8.00 1.44 -13.12
C LEU A 85 -8.24 2.13 -11.76
N VAL A 86 -9.00 3.22 -11.70
CA VAL A 86 -9.18 4.01 -10.47
C VAL A 86 -10.66 4.12 -10.09
N LEU A 87 -11.49 4.71 -10.94
CA LEU A 87 -12.89 5.02 -10.58
C LEU A 87 -13.74 3.76 -10.36
N GLN A 88 -13.70 2.79 -11.28
CA GLN A 88 -14.48 1.56 -11.16
C GLN A 88 -14.14 0.75 -9.89
N PRO A 89 -12.86 0.50 -9.55
CA PRO A 89 -12.47 -0.12 -8.29
C PRO A 89 -12.95 0.65 -7.06
N LEU A 90 -12.89 1.98 -7.06
CA LEU A 90 -13.41 2.80 -5.96
C LEU A 90 -14.93 2.62 -5.78
N VAL A 91 -15.69 2.62 -6.87
CA VAL A 91 -17.15 2.40 -6.82
C VAL A 91 -17.50 1.00 -6.33
N ILE A 92 -16.81 -0.03 -6.83
CA ILE A 92 -17.01 -1.41 -6.37
C ILE A 92 -16.68 -1.54 -4.88
N THR A 93 -15.54 -0.97 -4.46
CA THR A 93 -15.11 -0.93 -3.05
C THR A 93 -16.14 -0.22 -2.16
N LEU A 94 -16.72 0.89 -2.63
CA LEU A 94 -17.77 1.60 -1.90
C LEU A 94 -19.01 0.73 -1.69
N ILE A 95 -19.50 0.09 -2.76
CA ILE A 95 -20.67 -0.79 -2.69
C ILE A 95 -20.40 -1.97 -1.74
N MET A 96 -19.20 -2.53 -1.77
CA MET A 96 -18.81 -3.61 -0.89
C MET A 96 -18.73 -3.18 0.58
N LEU A 97 -18.14 -2.02 0.87
CA LEU A 97 -18.08 -1.51 2.24
C LEU A 97 -19.47 -1.15 2.77
N ALA A 98 -20.31 -0.51 1.94
CA ALA A 98 -21.68 -0.18 2.30
C ALA A 98 -22.54 -1.43 2.54
N SER A 99 -22.41 -2.46 1.68
CA SER A 99 -23.11 -3.73 1.87
C SER A 99 -22.60 -4.50 3.09
N THR A 100 -21.30 -4.47 3.37
CA THR A 100 -20.72 -5.08 4.58
C THR A 100 -21.18 -4.35 5.85
N ALA A 101 -21.25 -3.02 5.82
CA ALA A 101 -21.81 -2.24 6.92
C ALA A 101 -23.28 -2.63 7.18
N ALA A 102 -24.12 -2.69 6.13
CA ALA A 102 -25.51 -3.13 6.27
C ALA A 102 -25.62 -4.57 6.80
N LEU A 103 -24.72 -5.46 6.38
CA LEU A 103 -24.64 -6.84 6.85
C LEU A 103 -24.23 -6.93 8.32
N ALA A 104 -23.37 -6.02 8.80
CA ALA A 104 -22.93 -5.99 10.20
C ALA A 104 -24.10 -5.89 11.18
N LEU A 105 -25.13 -5.10 10.84
CA LEU A 105 -26.33 -4.93 11.64
C LEU A 105 -27.31 -6.12 11.59
N ARG A 106 -27.17 -7.02 10.62
CA ARG A 106 -28.05 -8.19 10.46
C ARG A 106 -27.52 -9.37 11.26
N THR A 107 -27.64 -9.32 12.59
CA THR A 107 -27.14 -10.33 13.55
C THR A 107 -27.74 -11.73 13.37
N GLU A 108 -28.96 -11.80 12.82
CA GLU A 108 -29.71 -13.05 12.61
C GLU A 108 -29.16 -13.96 11.50
N ILE A 109 -28.27 -13.45 10.63
CA ILE A 109 -27.73 -14.22 9.51
C ILE A 109 -26.76 -15.29 10.02
N ASN A 110 -27.01 -16.54 9.60
CA ASN A 110 -26.19 -17.69 9.94
C ASN A 110 -24.74 -17.59 9.40
N GLY A 111 -23.83 -18.28 10.08
CA GLY A 111 -22.40 -18.24 9.79
C GLY A 111 -22.02 -18.74 8.39
N ILE A 112 -22.76 -19.71 7.84
CA ILE A 112 -22.52 -20.21 6.47
C ILE A 112 -22.79 -19.11 5.43
N MET A 113 -23.95 -18.45 5.52
CA MET A 113 -24.32 -17.37 4.58
C MET A 113 -23.40 -16.16 4.76
N MET A 114 -23.03 -15.84 6.00
CA MET A 114 -22.03 -14.81 6.30
C MET A 114 -20.70 -15.10 5.58
N ALA A 115 -20.24 -16.35 5.63
CA ALA A 115 -19.00 -16.77 4.95
C ALA A 115 -19.12 -16.73 3.42
N GLN A 116 -20.25 -17.19 2.87
CA GLN A 116 -20.53 -17.17 1.44
C GLN A 116 -20.61 -15.75 0.86
N PHE A 117 -21.00 -14.76 1.66
CA PHE A 117 -20.96 -13.36 1.25
C PHE A 117 -19.57 -12.74 1.44
N THR A 118 -18.95 -12.96 2.61
CA THR A 118 -17.75 -12.24 3.02
C THR A 118 -16.50 -12.70 2.27
N LEU A 119 -16.31 -14.01 2.06
CA LEU A 119 -15.09 -14.53 1.43
C LEU A 119 -14.96 -14.10 -0.04
N PRO A 120 -15.99 -14.22 -0.91
CA PRO A 120 -15.91 -13.72 -2.28
C PRO A 120 -15.76 -12.20 -2.34
N SER A 121 -16.40 -11.47 -1.41
CA SER A 121 -16.22 -10.03 -1.29
C SER A 121 -14.76 -9.70 -1.03
N ILE A 122 -14.11 -10.32 -0.06
CA ILE A 122 -12.68 -10.06 0.22
C ILE A 122 -11.77 -10.42 -0.97
N ALA A 123 -12.10 -11.48 -1.72
CA ALA A 123 -11.39 -11.82 -2.94
C ALA A 123 -11.54 -10.72 -4.02
N LEU A 124 -12.76 -10.22 -4.24
CA LEU A 124 -13.05 -9.11 -5.16
C LEU A 124 -12.35 -7.81 -4.72
N MET A 125 -12.27 -7.55 -3.41
CA MET A 125 -11.52 -6.44 -2.85
C MET A 125 -10.04 -6.55 -3.22
N GLY A 126 -9.45 -7.75 -3.13
CA GLY A 126 -8.08 -8.02 -3.58
C GLY A 126 -7.84 -7.58 -5.02
N GLY A 127 -8.76 -7.95 -5.93
CA GLY A 127 -8.73 -7.52 -7.33
C GLY A 127 -8.90 -6.00 -7.52
N CYS A 128 -9.83 -5.38 -6.78
CA CYS A 128 -10.04 -3.93 -6.83
C CYS A 128 -8.82 -3.18 -6.31
N THR A 129 -8.20 -3.63 -5.22
CA THR A 129 -6.98 -3.04 -4.67
C THR A 129 -5.82 -3.14 -5.64
N ALA A 130 -5.69 -4.24 -6.39
CA ALA A 130 -4.67 -4.39 -7.43
C ALA A 130 -4.81 -3.33 -8.52
N LEU A 131 -6.03 -3.14 -9.03
CA LEU A 131 -6.36 -2.11 -10.02
C LEU A 131 -6.07 -0.71 -9.45
N LEU A 132 -6.60 -0.44 -8.25
CA LEU A 132 -6.54 0.88 -7.62
C LEU A 132 -5.11 1.29 -7.24
N GLN A 133 -4.30 0.37 -6.70
CA GLN A 133 -2.91 0.62 -6.33
C GLN A 133 -2.08 0.97 -7.58
N GLY A 134 -2.17 0.15 -8.63
CA GLY A 134 -1.46 0.40 -9.88
C GLY A 134 -1.95 1.65 -10.61
N GLY A 135 -3.28 1.82 -10.71
CA GLY A 135 -3.92 2.95 -11.37
C GLY A 135 -3.64 4.29 -10.70
N THR A 136 -3.65 4.33 -9.37
CA THR A 136 -3.39 5.57 -8.62
C THR A 136 -1.94 6.02 -8.75
N LEU A 137 -0.98 5.08 -8.69
CA LEU A 137 0.43 5.39 -8.93
C LEU A 137 0.65 5.84 -10.39
N GLN A 138 0.06 5.15 -11.35
CA GLN A 138 0.12 5.56 -12.76
C GLN A 138 -0.44 6.97 -12.96
N LEU A 139 -1.62 7.27 -12.39
CA LEU A 139 -2.23 8.60 -12.43
C LEU A 139 -1.30 9.64 -11.80
N ALA A 140 -0.71 9.38 -10.65
CA ALA A 140 0.18 10.32 -9.97
C ALA A 140 1.45 10.62 -10.77
N SER A 141 1.95 9.65 -11.55
CA SER A 141 3.13 9.81 -12.40
C SER A 141 2.91 10.77 -13.57
N ILE A 142 1.66 10.98 -14.00
CA ILE A 142 1.31 11.99 -15.02
C ILE A 142 1.51 13.41 -14.49
N PHE A 143 1.35 13.62 -13.18
CA PHE A 143 1.35 14.95 -12.59
C PHE A 143 2.77 15.43 -12.27
N SER A 144 3.40 14.80 -11.26
CA SER A 144 4.76 15.13 -10.83
C SER A 144 5.23 14.16 -9.72
N PRO A 145 6.54 14.09 -9.43
CA PRO A 145 7.07 13.38 -8.26
C PRO A 145 6.44 13.79 -6.92
N ARG A 146 6.00 15.05 -6.76
CA ARG A 146 5.31 15.54 -5.56
C ARG A 146 3.98 14.83 -5.32
N HIS A 147 3.24 14.50 -6.38
CA HIS A 147 1.95 13.83 -6.31
C HIS A 147 2.10 12.32 -6.08
N ILE A 148 3.17 11.70 -6.60
CA ILE A 148 3.52 10.32 -6.23
C ILE A 148 3.79 10.24 -4.72
N ARG A 149 4.59 11.16 -4.17
CA ARG A 149 4.82 11.24 -2.72
C ARG A 149 3.51 11.41 -1.95
N ALA A 150 2.56 12.19 -2.46
CA ALA A 150 1.25 12.36 -1.85
C ALA A 150 0.50 11.02 -1.72
N VAL A 151 0.41 10.23 -2.80
CA VAL A 151 -0.19 8.88 -2.78
C VAL A 151 0.50 7.99 -1.76
N VAL A 152 1.83 7.96 -1.80
CA VAL A 152 2.63 7.09 -0.94
C VAL A 152 2.49 7.52 0.53
N SER A 153 2.42 8.81 0.84
CA SER A 153 2.11 9.30 2.18
C SER A 153 0.69 8.93 2.64
N GLY A 154 -0.31 9.03 1.76
CA GLY A 154 -1.69 8.62 2.04
C GLY A 154 -1.81 7.16 2.47
N ILE A 155 -1.08 6.26 1.80
CA ILE A 155 -1.01 4.84 2.17
C ILE A 155 -0.53 4.67 3.62
N ALA A 156 0.50 5.40 4.05
CA ALA A 156 1.00 5.32 5.42
C ALA A 156 0.05 5.94 6.45
N ILE A 157 -0.63 7.04 6.11
CA ILE A 157 -1.67 7.62 6.98
C ILE A 157 -2.73 6.57 7.27
N GLY A 158 -3.19 5.84 6.25
CA GLY A 158 -4.12 4.72 6.43
C GLY A 158 -3.61 3.68 7.44
N GLY A 159 -2.33 3.30 7.35
CA GLY A 159 -1.70 2.35 8.28
C GLY A 159 -1.57 2.87 9.72
N VAL A 160 -1.19 4.14 9.91
CA VAL A 160 -1.10 4.77 11.25
C VAL A 160 -2.48 4.86 11.90
N VAL A 161 -3.49 5.30 11.14
CA VAL A 161 -4.87 5.41 11.63
C VAL A 161 -5.37 4.04 12.07
N THR A 162 -5.22 3.00 11.25
CA THR A 162 -5.77 1.66 11.57
C THR A 162 -5.04 0.98 12.72
N SER A 163 -3.71 1.07 12.78
CA SER A 163 -2.93 0.52 13.90
C SER A 163 -3.23 1.23 15.22
N THR A 164 -3.36 2.57 15.20
CA THR A 164 -3.72 3.35 16.39
C THR A 164 -5.14 3.04 16.85
N LEU A 165 -6.10 2.92 15.93
CA LEU A 165 -7.47 2.54 16.26
C LEU A 165 -7.54 1.14 16.88
N SER A 166 -6.83 0.16 16.31
CA SER A 166 -6.74 -1.18 16.89
C SER A 166 -6.11 -1.17 18.29
N PHE A 167 -5.03 -0.40 18.48
CA PHE A 167 -4.40 -0.22 19.80
C PHE A 167 -5.34 0.42 20.82
N VAL A 168 -6.04 1.50 20.44
CA VAL A 168 -7.02 2.18 21.30
C VAL A 168 -8.20 1.27 21.62
N SER A 169 -8.66 0.45 20.65
CA SER A 169 -9.71 -0.53 20.87
C SER A 169 -9.30 -1.53 21.95
N GLN A 170 -8.12 -2.14 21.82
CA GLN A 170 -7.59 -3.08 22.81
C GLN A 170 -7.33 -2.40 24.17
N LEU A 171 -6.82 -1.17 24.17
CA LEU A 171 -6.66 -0.37 25.40
C LEU A 171 -7.99 -0.15 26.12
N ARG A 172 -9.10 0.03 25.39
CA ARG A 172 -10.44 0.23 25.95
C ARG A 172 -11.16 -1.05 26.33
N ALA A 173 -10.76 -2.21 25.83
CA ALA A 173 -11.35 -3.52 26.12
C ALA A 173 -11.13 -4.02 27.57
N HIS A 174 -11.08 -3.12 28.56
CA HIS A 174 -10.89 -3.45 29.98
C HIS A 174 -12.24 -3.82 30.65
N ASP A 175 -12.28 -4.94 31.36
CA ASP A 175 -13.35 -5.42 32.28
C ASP A 175 -14.70 -5.90 31.70
N SER A 176 -14.74 -6.52 30.52
CA SER A 176 -15.90 -7.37 30.18
C SER A 176 -15.79 -8.72 30.91
N GLY A 177 -16.48 -8.84 32.05
CA GLY A 177 -16.49 -10.05 32.87
C GLY A 177 -17.02 -11.28 32.11
N THR A 178 -16.35 -12.42 32.29
CA THR A 178 -16.70 -13.86 32.07
C THR A 178 -17.65 -14.33 30.96
N GLY A 179 -18.22 -13.47 30.12
CA GLY A 179 -18.95 -13.78 28.90
C GLY A 179 -18.31 -13.03 27.75
N GLY A 180 -17.86 -13.75 26.71
CA GLY A 180 -17.37 -13.12 25.50
C GLY A 180 -18.45 -12.23 24.86
N PRO A 181 -18.06 -11.19 24.10
CA PRO A 181 -19.02 -10.27 23.49
C PRO A 181 -19.98 -11.02 22.56
N SER A 182 -21.25 -10.67 22.61
CA SER A 182 -22.27 -11.23 21.72
C SER A 182 -22.26 -10.54 20.35
N ALA A 183 -22.97 -11.11 19.36
CA ALA A 183 -23.05 -10.52 18.03
C ALA A 183 -23.68 -9.12 18.05
N GLU A 184 -24.58 -8.85 19.00
CA GLU A 184 -25.26 -7.57 19.18
C GLU A 184 -24.34 -6.51 19.80
N ASP A 185 -23.38 -6.93 20.62
CA ASP A 185 -22.42 -6.02 21.27
C ASP A 185 -21.39 -5.46 20.28
N VAL A 186 -20.95 -6.29 19.32
CA VAL A 186 -19.87 -5.92 18.38
C VAL A 186 -20.42 -5.31 17.08
N ALA A 187 -21.66 -5.61 16.69
CA ALA A 187 -22.25 -5.14 15.43
C ALA A 187 -22.26 -3.60 15.25
N PRO A 188 -22.60 -2.77 16.26
CA PRO A 188 -22.59 -1.32 16.11
C PRO A 188 -21.18 -0.75 15.86
N ALA A 189 -20.17 -1.31 16.52
CA ALA A 189 -18.78 -0.91 16.32
C ALA A 189 -18.34 -1.22 14.88
N ALA A 190 -18.55 -2.47 14.43
CA ALA A 190 -18.23 -2.89 13.07
C ALA A 190 -18.94 -2.04 12.01
N PHE A 191 -20.24 -1.75 12.20
CA PHE A 191 -20.99 -0.84 11.33
C PHE A 191 -20.31 0.53 11.20
N MET A 192 -19.96 1.15 12.34
CA MET A 192 -19.29 2.46 12.34
C MET A 192 -17.95 2.43 11.61
N TYR A 193 -17.15 1.37 11.78
CA TYR A 193 -15.87 1.22 11.09
C TYR A 193 -16.04 1.05 9.57
N PHE A 194 -16.94 0.17 9.13
CA PHE A 194 -17.19 0.00 7.69
C PHE A 194 -17.78 1.26 7.04
N THR A 195 -18.70 1.95 7.73
CA THR A 195 -19.26 3.23 7.25
C THR A 195 -18.21 4.33 7.18
N ALA A 196 -17.35 4.47 8.19
CA ALA A 196 -16.26 5.45 8.17
C ALA A 196 -15.32 5.20 6.98
N SER A 197 -14.96 3.94 6.71
CA SER A 197 -14.18 3.55 5.54
C SER A 197 -14.91 3.88 4.22
N ALA A 198 -16.21 3.60 4.14
CA ALA A 198 -17.04 3.94 2.99
C ALA A 198 -17.07 5.45 2.72
N CYS A 199 -17.15 6.30 3.76
CA CYS A 199 -17.08 7.76 3.63
C CYS A 199 -15.73 8.22 3.05
N VAL A 200 -14.61 7.61 3.46
CA VAL A 200 -13.30 7.92 2.88
C VAL A 200 -13.24 7.54 1.40
N ILE A 201 -13.79 6.39 1.01
CA ILE A 201 -13.86 5.97 -0.40
C ILE A 201 -14.79 6.86 -1.22
N LEU A 202 -15.92 7.30 -0.65
CA LEU A 202 -16.79 8.28 -1.29
C LEU A 202 -16.05 9.61 -1.54
N ALA A 203 -15.26 10.07 -0.55
CA ALA A 203 -14.42 11.24 -0.71
C ALA A 203 -13.32 11.02 -1.78
N CYS A 204 -12.76 9.81 -1.90
CA CYS A 204 -11.83 9.45 -2.99
C CYS A 204 -12.50 9.55 -4.36
N ILE A 205 -13.74 9.07 -4.50
CA ILE A 205 -14.53 9.17 -5.74
C ILE A 205 -14.75 10.65 -6.09
N ALA A 206 -15.23 11.43 -5.12
CA ALA A 206 -15.45 12.87 -5.33
C ALA A 206 -14.16 13.60 -5.72
N GLY A 207 -13.04 13.30 -5.04
CA GLY A 207 -11.73 13.86 -5.34
C GLY A 207 -11.23 13.50 -6.74
N TYR A 208 -11.31 12.23 -7.14
CA TYR A 208 -10.96 11.79 -8.49
C TYR A 208 -11.82 12.48 -9.56
N SER A 209 -13.14 12.54 -9.34
CA SER A 209 -14.08 13.20 -10.24
C SER A 209 -13.88 14.72 -10.33
N ALA A 210 -13.29 15.35 -9.30
CA ALA A 210 -12.97 16.76 -9.30
C ALA A 210 -11.67 17.10 -10.07
N LEU A 211 -10.76 16.16 -10.30
CA LEU A 211 -9.48 16.42 -10.98
C LEU A 211 -9.62 17.12 -12.35
N PRO A 212 -10.54 16.72 -13.25
CA PRO A 212 -10.78 17.40 -14.52
C PRO A 212 -11.38 18.81 -14.40
N LEU A 213 -11.95 19.14 -13.24
CA LEU A 213 -12.60 20.43 -12.95
C LEU A 213 -11.60 21.44 -12.37
N LEU A 214 -10.51 20.97 -11.77
CA LEU A 214 -9.46 21.83 -11.20
C LEU A 214 -8.50 22.30 -12.30
N PRO A 215 -8.09 23.59 -12.34
CA PRO A 215 -7.24 24.13 -13.41
C PRO A 215 -5.93 23.35 -13.61
N TYR A 216 -5.21 23.06 -12.51
CA TYR A 216 -3.96 22.29 -12.57
C TYR A 216 -4.18 20.84 -13.00
N GLY A 217 -5.26 20.20 -12.51
CA GLY A 217 -5.59 18.82 -12.86
C GLY A 217 -6.01 18.68 -14.32
N ARG A 218 -6.88 19.58 -14.79
CA ARG A 218 -7.30 19.67 -16.20
C ARG A 218 -6.11 19.87 -17.12
N TYR A 219 -5.22 20.80 -16.79
CA TYR A 219 -3.99 21.06 -17.56
C TYR A 219 -3.12 19.79 -17.71
N LYS A 220 -2.80 19.10 -16.61
CA LYS A 220 -1.97 17.88 -16.65
C LYS A 220 -2.67 16.72 -17.39
N LEU A 221 -3.98 16.57 -17.25
CA LEU A 221 -4.75 15.52 -17.94
C LEU A 221 -4.91 15.78 -19.45
N LEU A 222 -5.00 17.04 -19.88
CA LEU A 222 -5.00 17.43 -21.28
C LEU A 222 -3.63 17.19 -21.92
N LEU A 223 -2.55 17.56 -21.22
CA LEU A 223 -1.17 17.31 -21.69
C LEU A 223 -0.89 15.82 -21.90
N ALA A 224 -1.42 14.97 -21.02
CA ALA A 224 -1.33 13.51 -21.13
C ALA A 224 -2.30 12.88 -22.15
N GLY A 225 -3.13 13.68 -22.83
CA GLY A 225 -4.10 13.21 -23.81
C GLY A 225 -5.23 12.34 -23.23
N ILE A 226 -5.48 12.41 -21.92
CA ILE A 226 -6.54 11.66 -21.23
C ILE A 226 -7.90 12.34 -21.42
N ILE A 227 -7.91 13.66 -21.44
CA ILE A 227 -9.06 14.48 -21.83
C ILE A 227 -8.76 15.02 -23.23
N ASP A 228 -9.77 15.03 -24.09
CA ASP A 228 -9.66 15.66 -25.40
C ASP A 228 -10.64 16.82 -25.52
N ASP A 229 -10.11 18.05 -25.48
CA ASP A 229 -10.85 19.25 -25.84
C ASP A 229 -10.13 19.92 -27.02
N PRO A 230 -10.69 19.84 -28.25
CA PRO A 230 -10.02 20.33 -29.45
C PRO A 230 -9.82 21.86 -29.46
N LYS A 231 -10.56 22.63 -28.66
CA LYS A 231 -10.38 24.09 -28.56
C LYS A 231 -9.23 24.46 -27.64
N GLU A 232 -9.15 23.82 -26.47
CA GLU A 232 -8.08 24.04 -25.51
C GLU A 232 -6.75 23.43 -25.96
N ARG A 233 -6.78 22.26 -26.65
CA ARG A 233 -5.59 21.66 -27.26
C ARG A 233 -4.94 22.60 -28.27
N LYS A 234 -5.74 23.28 -29.11
CA LYS A 234 -5.24 24.29 -30.05
C LYS A 234 -4.59 25.46 -29.31
N LEU A 235 -5.18 25.94 -28.22
CA LEU A 235 -4.62 27.01 -27.40
C LEU A 235 -3.27 26.62 -26.78
N MET A 236 -3.14 25.38 -26.30
CA MET A 236 -1.88 24.85 -25.73
C MET A 236 -0.79 24.59 -26.79
N THR A 237 -1.17 24.30 -28.04
CA THR A 237 -0.22 24.09 -29.14
C THR A 237 0.19 25.36 -29.89
N VAL A 238 -0.44 26.50 -29.59
CA VAL A 238 -0.23 27.79 -30.27
C VAL A 238 0.67 28.73 -29.46
N ASP A 239 1.03 28.35 -28.23
CA ASP A 239 1.83 29.19 -27.34
C ASP A 239 3.28 28.67 -27.22
N ASP A 240 4.13 29.30 -28.03
CA ASP A 240 5.59 29.15 -28.11
C ASP A 240 6.32 29.32 -26.75
N ASP A 241 7.46 28.62 -26.62
CA ASP A 241 8.53 28.72 -25.61
C ASP A 241 8.36 28.05 -24.23
N TYR A 242 7.98 26.77 -24.16
CA TYR A 242 8.19 25.95 -22.94
C TYR A 242 9.17 24.78 -23.17
N GLU A 243 10.40 24.96 -22.70
CA GLU A 243 11.34 23.88 -22.41
C GLU A 243 10.99 23.26 -21.03
N GLU A 244 10.30 22.12 -21.01
CA GLU A 244 10.47 21.13 -19.94
C GLU A 244 10.11 19.72 -20.47
N PRO A 245 10.92 18.68 -20.22
CA PRO A 245 10.79 17.40 -20.90
C PRO A 245 9.87 16.48 -20.11
N LEU A 246 8.59 16.33 -20.49
CA LEU A 246 7.81 15.17 -20.02
C LEU A 246 6.76 14.68 -21.02
N LEU A 247 7.08 13.50 -21.59
CA LEU A 247 6.28 12.28 -21.51
C LEU A 247 4.84 12.32 -22.07
N THR A 248 4.69 12.23 -23.39
CA THR A 248 3.93 11.16 -24.10
C THR A 248 3.79 11.49 -25.58
N VAL A 249 4.28 10.60 -26.47
CA VAL A 249 3.93 10.59 -27.90
C VAL A 249 2.76 9.62 -28.07
N VAL A 250 1.60 10.14 -28.48
CA VAL A 250 0.51 9.32 -29.03
C VAL A 250 0.51 9.55 -30.54
N GLU A 251 0.74 8.49 -31.31
CA GLU A 251 0.53 8.48 -32.75
C GLU A 251 -0.98 8.57 -33.04
N GLY A 252 -1.38 9.59 -33.79
CA GLY A 252 -2.72 9.73 -34.34
C GLY A 252 -2.62 10.03 -35.83
N ASP A 253 -3.18 9.12 -36.64
CA ASP A 253 -3.28 9.23 -38.09
C ASP A 253 -4.15 10.42 -38.52
N GLY A 254 -3.65 11.17 -39.51
CA GLY A 254 -4.46 11.87 -40.52
C GLY A 254 -5.02 13.26 -40.22
N ALA A 255 -4.37 14.30 -40.75
CA ALA A 255 -4.90 15.20 -41.82
C ALA A 255 -4.19 16.58 -41.82
N SER A 256 -3.88 17.03 -43.04
CA SER A 256 -3.07 18.17 -43.47
C SER A 256 -3.51 19.54 -42.91
N THR A 257 -2.63 20.46 -42.56
CA THR A 257 -1.81 21.32 -43.45
C THR A 257 -0.82 22.15 -42.60
N SER A 258 0.37 22.49 -43.12
CA SER A 258 1.60 23.09 -42.48
C SER A 258 2.71 22.11 -42.03
N THR A 259 2.65 20.85 -42.47
CA THR A 259 3.40 19.69 -41.98
C THR A 259 4.94 19.67 -42.14
N GLY A 260 5.57 20.60 -42.86
CA GLY A 260 7.01 20.55 -43.14
C GLY A 260 7.90 20.83 -41.92
N GLN A 261 7.83 22.04 -41.37
CA GLN A 261 8.64 22.45 -40.19
C GLN A 261 8.19 21.78 -38.89
N ARG A 262 6.89 21.45 -38.76
CA ARG A 262 6.31 20.81 -37.57
C ARG A 262 6.82 19.39 -37.36
N VAL A 263 6.99 18.63 -38.44
CA VAL A 263 7.53 17.26 -38.40
C VAL A 263 9.02 17.30 -38.03
N GLU A 264 9.79 18.27 -38.55
CA GLU A 264 11.21 18.40 -38.24
C GLU A 264 11.49 18.81 -36.79
N HIS A 265 10.73 19.77 -36.23
CA HIS A 265 10.89 20.18 -34.82
C HIS A 265 10.43 19.12 -33.81
N THR A 266 9.29 18.46 -34.07
CA THR A 266 8.82 17.35 -33.21
C THR A 266 9.81 16.19 -33.24
N ARG A 267 10.35 15.89 -34.44
CA ARG A 267 11.42 14.91 -34.62
C ARG A 267 12.69 15.33 -33.91
N ALA A 268 13.07 16.60 -33.93
CA ALA A 268 14.25 17.13 -33.22
C ALA A 268 14.11 17.05 -31.69
N ALA A 269 12.92 17.36 -31.13
CA ALA A 269 12.66 17.24 -29.69
C ALA A 269 12.57 15.77 -29.23
N ILE A 270 11.99 14.89 -30.03
CA ILE A 270 12.04 13.45 -29.78
C ILE A 270 13.49 12.97 -29.83
N ILE A 271 14.27 13.42 -30.81
CA ILE A 271 15.71 13.11 -30.93
C ILE A 271 16.50 13.66 -29.75
N SER A 272 16.20 14.86 -29.22
CA SER A 272 16.91 15.41 -28.06
C SER A 272 16.60 14.66 -26.78
N VAL A 273 15.33 14.33 -26.52
CA VAL A 273 14.92 13.49 -25.39
C VAL A 273 15.52 12.09 -25.51
N GLU A 274 15.53 11.51 -26.71
CA GLU A 274 16.10 10.21 -26.97
C GLU A 274 17.63 10.24 -26.86
N SER A 275 18.28 11.34 -27.24
CA SER A 275 19.72 11.63 -27.07
C SER A 275 20.11 11.74 -25.59
N ASP A 276 19.37 12.52 -24.79
CA ASP A 276 19.61 12.67 -23.35
C ASP A 276 19.37 11.34 -22.60
N TYR A 277 18.34 10.60 -23.00
CA TYR A 277 18.07 9.25 -22.48
C TYR A 277 19.17 8.26 -22.88
N THR A 278 19.68 8.31 -24.12
CA THR A 278 20.81 7.46 -24.55
C THR A 278 22.12 7.85 -23.87
N GLN A 279 22.33 9.13 -23.56
CA GLN A 279 23.51 9.60 -22.85
C GLN A 279 23.50 9.18 -21.37
N ALA A 280 22.33 9.22 -20.72
CA ALA A 280 22.13 8.74 -19.34
C ALA A 280 22.24 7.21 -19.19
N THR A 281 21.98 6.44 -20.24
CA THR A 281 21.96 4.96 -20.21
C THR A 281 23.31 4.29 -20.50
N ARG A 282 24.42 5.04 -20.56
CA ARG A 282 25.77 4.50 -20.83
C ARG A 282 26.25 3.45 -19.82
N SER A 283 25.75 3.46 -18.59
CA SER A 283 26.11 2.47 -17.56
C SER A 283 25.05 1.36 -17.46
N TRP A 284 25.48 0.11 -17.29
CA TRP A 284 24.60 -1.07 -17.14
C TRP A 284 23.48 -0.86 -16.11
N GLN A 285 23.79 -0.25 -14.97
CA GLN A 285 22.80 0.00 -13.92
C GLN A 285 21.70 0.99 -14.34
N HIS A 286 22.01 1.95 -15.24
CA HIS A 286 21.03 2.90 -15.75
C HIS A 286 20.13 2.24 -16.78
N LYS A 287 20.69 1.38 -17.65
CA LYS A 287 19.93 0.55 -18.58
C LYS A 287 18.92 -0.37 -17.88
N HIS A 288 19.27 -0.89 -16.69
CA HIS A 288 18.42 -1.77 -15.89
C HIS A 288 17.81 -1.10 -14.65
N ALA A 289 17.77 0.25 -14.59
CA ALA A 289 17.40 0.99 -13.40
C ALA A 289 16.00 0.64 -12.89
N PHE A 290 15.00 0.64 -13.78
CA PHE A 290 13.62 0.31 -13.41
C PHE A 290 13.49 -1.11 -12.83
N THR A 291 14.17 -2.09 -13.43
CA THR A 291 14.17 -3.48 -12.95
C THR A 291 14.84 -3.60 -11.59
N LEU A 292 15.98 -2.91 -11.38
CA LEU A 292 16.68 -2.89 -10.09
C LEU A 292 15.83 -2.23 -9.00
N TYR A 293 15.11 -1.17 -9.33
CA TYR A 293 14.14 -0.54 -8.43
C TYR A 293 12.98 -1.48 -8.07
N CYS A 294 12.42 -2.21 -9.05
CA CYS A 294 11.39 -3.20 -8.77
C CYS A 294 11.92 -4.36 -7.91
N ALA A 295 13.14 -4.83 -8.17
CA ALA A 295 13.80 -5.84 -7.33
C ALA A 295 14.01 -5.32 -5.90
N ALA A 296 14.41 -4.06 -5.74
CA ALA A 296 14.54 -3.43 -4.44
C ALA A 296 13.18 -3.29 -3.72
N LEU A 297 12.09 -2.95 -4.41
CA LEU A 297 10.74 -2.98 -3.82
C LEU A 297 10.37 -4.39 -3.34
N PHE A 298 10.62 -5.41 -4.17
CA PHE A 298 10.36 -6.80 -3.83
C PHE A 298 11.10 -7.23 -2.55
N PHE A 299 12.42 -6.98 -2.47
CA PHE A 299 13.20 -7.32 -1.28
C PHE A 299 12.80 -6.48 -0.06
N CYS A 300 12.49 -5.19 -0.25
CA CYS A 300 12.10 -4.27 0.81
C CYS A 300 10.84 -4.78 1.54
N LEU A 301 9.79 -5.10 0.78
CA LEU A 301 8.56 -5.63 1.37
C LEU A 301 8.71 -7.08 1.80
N GLY A 302 9.41 -7.90 1.01
CA GLY A 302 9.64 -9.31 1.33
C GLY A 302 10.34 -9.49 2.67
N LEU A 303 11.47 -8.83 2.89
CA LEU A 303 12.21 -8.91 4.16
C LEU A 303 11.41 -8.41 5.35
N THR A 304 10.56 -7.41 5.14
CA THR A 304 9.66 -6.93 6.20
C THR A 304 8.62 -7.99 6.53
N MET A 305 7.93 -8.53 5.51
CA MET A 305 6.87 -9.53 5.67
C MET A 305 7.39 -10.91 6.12
N CYS A 306 8.68 -11.21 5.95
CA CYS A 306 9.32 -12.38 6.55
C CYS A 306 9.25 -12.38 8.10
N ILE A 307 9.21 -11.19 8.70
CA ILE A 307 9.37 -11.00 10.14
C ILE A 307 8.15 -10.31 10.77
N HIS A 308 7.63 -9.25 10.15
CA HIS A 308 6.51 -8.45 10.64
C HIS A 308 5.32 -8.48 9.67
N PRO A 309 4.10 -8.83 10.13
CA PRO A 309 3.77 -9.13 11.52
C PRO A 309 4.06 -10.56 11.97
N GLY A 310 4.22 -11.51 11.05
CA GLY A 310 4.23 -12.96 11.31
C GLY A 310 5.03 -13.38 12.55
N ILE A 311 6.35 -13.25 12.52
CA ILE A 311 7.20 -13.63 13.66
C ILE A 311 7.08 -12.62 14.81
N SER A 312 7.03 -11.32 14.50
CA SER A 312 7.00 -10.27 15.52
C SER A 312 5.77 -10.33 16.44
N SER A 313 4.68 -10.95 15.99
CA SER A 313 3.47 -11.16 16.78
C SER A 313 3.65 -12.21 17.88
N PHE A 314 4.69 -13.04 17.81
CA PHE A 314 5.10 -13.98 18.86
C PHE A 314 6.06 -13.35 19.88
N ILE A 315 6.48 -12.10 19.71
CA ILE A 315 7.36 -11.45 20.67
C ILE A 315 6.57 -11.06 21.91
N CYS A 316 7.11 -11.40 23.08
CA CYS A 316 6.55 -11.00 24.36
C CYS A 316 7.55 -10.17 25.17
N SER A 317 7.03 -9.31 26.05
CA SER A 317 7.87 -8.63 27.02
C SER A 317 8.67 -9.65 27.84
N VAL A 318 9.93 -9.36 28.12
CA VAL A 318 10.81 -10.20 28.95
C VAL A 318 10.29 -10.35 30.38
N HIS A 319 9.41 -9.44 30.81
CA HIS A 319 8.78 -9.47 32.12
C HIS A 319 7.47 -10.28 32.13
N ASN A 320 6.98 -10.71 30.96
CA ASN A 320 5.74 -11.47 30.87
C ASN A 320 5.96 -12.95 31.17
N PRO A 321 5.21 -13.57 32.11
CA PRO A 321 5.38 -14.97 32.47
C PRO A 321 4.72 -15.96 31.48
N ALA A 322 4.11 -15.50 30.39
CA ALA A 322 3.40 -16.35 29.45
C ALA A 322 4.35 -17.33 28.73
N ALA A 323 3.97 -18.60 28.70
CA ALA A 323 4.70 -19.66 28.00
C ALA A 323 4.26 -19.82 26.53
N VAL A 324 3.13 -19.21 26.14
CA VAL A 324 2.56 -19.29 24.79
C VAL A 324 1.98 -17.91 24.41
N SER A 325 2.26 -17.46 23.19
CA SER A 325 1.65 -16.24 22.61
C SER A 325 0.20 -16.48 22.16
N PRO A 326 -0.71 -15.49 22.24
CA PRO A 326 -0.51 -14.11 22.67
C PRO A 326 -0.28 -13.96 24.18
N CYS A 327 0.65 -13.10 24.56
CA CYS A 327 1.05 -12.87 25.95
C CYS A 327 0.10 -11.90 26.67
N VAL A 328 -1.14 -12.32 26.88
CA VAL A 328 -2.22 -11.51 27.46
C VAL A 328 -2.02 -11.22 28.96
N SER A 329 -1.28 -12.09 29.65
CA SER A 329 -1.03 -11.99 31.10
C SER A 329 -0.42 -10.65 31.48
N ARG A 330 -0.88 -10.06 32.58
CA ARG A 330 -0.41 -8.76 33.09
C ARG A 330 0.68 -8.98 34.16
N PRO A 331 1.96 -8.76 33.85
CA PRO A 331 3.02 -8.93 34.83
C PRO A 331 2.94 -7.90 35.97
N PRO A 332 3.13 -8.31 37.24
CA PRO A 332 3.11 -7.41 38.39
C PRO A 332 4.12 -6.27 38.23
N GLY A 333 3.70 -5.02 38.42
CA GLY A 333 4.58 -3.84 38.36
C GLY A 333 4.86 -3.27 36.96
N PHE A 334 4.53 -3.97 35.88
CA PHE A 334 4.77 -3.51 34.49
C PHE A 334 3.48 -3.21 33.71
N GLY A 335 2.32 -3.64 34.22
CA GLY A 335 1.01 -3.28 33.69
C GLY A 335 0.73 -3.90 32.31
N ARG A 336 -0.20 -3.28 31.57
CA ARG A 336 -0.71 -3.78 30.28
C ARG A 336 0.24 -3.64 29.11
N LEU A 337 1.17 -2.69 29.16
CA LEU A 337 2.18 -2.49 28.11
C LEU A 337 3.15 -3.66 28.00
N ALA A 338 3.41 -4.37 29.09
CA ALA A 338 4.18 -5.63 29.10
C ALA A 338 3.30 -6.88 28.95
N GLY A 339 1.99 -6.70 28.74
CA GLY A 339 0.99 -7.76 28.57
C GLY A 339 0.30 -7.67 27.23
N ASP A 340 -1.04 -7.59 27.28
CA ASP A 340 -1.94 -7.56 26.14
C ASP A 340 -1.67 -6.44 25.12
N LEU A 341 -1.03 -5.33 25.52
CA LEU A 341 -0.75 -4.19 24.64
C LEU A 341 0.64 -4.21 23.99
N PHE A 342 1.51 -5.16 24.35
CA PHE A 342 2.89 -5.18 23.86
C PHE A 342 2.96 -5.37 22.34
N VAL A 343 2.26 -6.38 21.82
CA VAL A 343 2.20 -6.68 20.38
C VAL A 343 1.46 -5.58 19.59
N PRO A 344 0.27 -5.10 20.03
CA PRO A 344 -0.39 -3.92 19.46
C PRO A 344 0.53 -2.70 19.33
N LEU A 345 1.37 -2.43 20.34
CA LEU A 345 2.34 -1.33 20.31
C LEU A 345 3.36 -1.50 19.18
N LEU A 346 3.81 -2.73 18.87
CA LEU A 346 4.71 -3.00 17.75
C LEU A 346 4.07 -2.60 16.41
N TYR A 347 2.79 -2.89 16.19
CA TYR A 347 2.08 -2.47 14.97
C TYR A 347 2.02 -0.95 14.83
N VAL A 348 1.74 -0.24 15.93
CA VAL A 348 1.72 1.24 15.95
C VAL A 348 3.12 1.80 15.66
N LEU A 349 4.16 1.27 16.31
CA LEU A 349 5.54 1.71 16.08
C LEU A 349 6.00 1.47 14.64
N PHE A 350 5.64 0.32 14.06
CA PHE A 350 5.92 0.04 12.66
C PHE A 350 5.27 1.08 11.75
N ALA A 351 3.97 1.37 11.97
CA ALA A 351 3.23 2.32 11.15
C ALA A 351 3.76 3.75 11.28
N ILE A 352 4.11 4.19 12.50
CA ILE A 352 4.76 5.49 12.75
C ILE A 352 6.11 5.53 12.04
N GLY A 353 6.93 4.48 12.18
CA GLY A 353 8.21 4.35 11.49
C GLY A 353 8.03 4.50 9.98
N ASP A 354 7.15 3.70 9.36
CA ASP A 354 6.86 3.75 7.93
C ASP A 354 6.45 5.16 7.51
N PHE A 355 5.51 5.79 8.21
CA PHE A 355 5.11 7.17 7.93
C PHE A 355 6.29 8.15 7.98
N LEU A 356 7.09 8.14 9.06
CA LEU A 356 8.27 8.99 9.20
C LEU A 356 9.27 8.76 8.07
N GLY A 357 9.54 7.50 7.73
CA GLY A 357 10.42 7.15 6.61
C GLY A 357 9.95 7.74 5.29
N ARG A 358 8.65 7.66 4.99
CA ARG A 358 8.08 8.23 3.75
C ARG A 358 8.23 9.74 3.72
N THR A 359 7.97 10.43 4.83
CA THR A 359 8.14 11.89 4.92
C THR A 359 9.60 12.30 4.70
N MET A 360 10.56 11.57 5.29
CA MET A 360 11.99 11.86 5.18
C MET A 360 12.58 11.61 3.80
N SER A 361 12.01 10.70 3.01
CA SER A 361 12.48 10.46 1.63
C SER A 361 12.40 11.69 0.72
N GLY A 362 11.53 12.65 1.04
CA GLY A 362 11.40 13.92 0.32
C GLY A 362 12.47 14.94 0.70
N MET A 363 13.29 14.67 1.71
CA MET A 363 14.29 15.58 2.26
C MET A 363 15.70 15.22 1.79
N GLY A 364 16.62 16.20 1.89
CA GLY A 364 18.04 15.95 1.63
C GLY A 364 18.35 15.55 0.17
N PRO A 365 19.38 14.70 -0.06
CA PRO A 365 19.81 14.33 -1.41
C PRO A 365 18.77 13.48 -2.17
N TRP A 366 17.98 12.66 -1.47
CA TRP A 366 16.96 11.78 -2.09
C TRP A 366 15.75 12.54 -2.62
N GLY A 367 15.46 13.72 -2.07
CA GLY A 367 14.42 14.61 -2.60
C GLY A 367 14.85 15.37 -3.87
N LYS A 368 16.16 15.53 -4.10
CA LYS A 368 16.73 16.35 -5.18
C LYS A 368 17.06 15.57 -6.45
N GLY A 369 17.40 14.28 -6.34
CA GLY A 369 17.80 13.49 -7.51
C GLY A 369 17.66 11.98 -7.28
N ALA A 370 17.56 11.25 -8.39
CA ALA A 370 17.44 9.79 -8.36
C ALA A 370 18.74 9.16 -7.83
N PRO A 371 18.68 8.35 -6.77
CA PRO A 371 19.84 7.62 -6.27
C PRO A 371 20.29 6.53 -7.25
N LYS A 372 21.55 6.07 -7.13
CA LYS A 372 22.07 5.00 -7.99
C LYS A 372 21.27 3.70 -7.78
N PRO A 373 20.80 3.02 -8.85
CA PRO A 373 19.97 1.82 -8.72
C PRO A 373 20.57 0.70 -7.87
N LEU A 374 21.88 0.46 -8.00
CA LEU A 374 22.57 -0.55 -7.19
C LEU A 374 22.62 -0.16 -5.71
N SER A 375 22.78 1.12 -5.37
CA SER A 375 22.79 1.58 -3.98
C SER A 375 21.44 1.34 -3.30
N ILE A 376 20.34 1.54 -4.03
CA ILE A 376 18.98 1.27 -3.57
C ILE A 376 18.74 -0.22 -3.34
N LEU A 377 19.20 -1.07 -4.26
CA LEU A 377 19.12 -2.53 -4.08
C LEU A 377 19.96 -3.00 -2.90
N THR A 378 21.19 -2.50 -2.75
CA THR A 378 22.05 -2.81 -1.60
C THR A 378 21.39 -2.36 -0.30
N TYR A 379 20.83 -1.14 -0.24
CA TYR A 379 20.07 -0.69 0.94
C TYR A 379 18.91 -1.65 1.24
N SER A 380 18.15 -2.07 0.23
CA SER A 380 17.07 -3.03 0.43
C SER A 380 17.54 -4.35 1.03
N ILE A 381 18.64 -4.91 0.54
CA ILE A 381 19.17 -6.20 1.02
C ILE A 381 19.75 -6.06 2.43
N LEU A 382 20.43 -4.95 2.72
CA LEU A 382 20.99 -4.69 4.05
C LEU A 382 19.91 -4.59 5.13
N ARG A 383 18.64 -4.29 4.80
CA ARG A 383 17.54 -4.35 5.77
C ARG A 383 17.32 -5.75 6.37
N ALA A 384 17.87 -6.80 5.76
CA ALA A 384 17.88 -8.15 6.32
C ALA A 384 18.58 -8.21 7.70
N THR A 385 19.56 -7.33 7.97
CA THR A 385 20.23 -7.26 9.28
C THR A 385 19.29 -6.74 10.36
N ILE A 386 18.51 -5.70 10.05
CA ILE A 386 17.49 -5.13 10.95
C ILE A 386 16.40 -6.18 11.19
N ALA A 387 15.87 -6.77 10.10
CA ALA A 387 14.82 -7.78 10.17
C ALA A 387 15.26 -9.02 10.97
N GLY A 388 16.48 -9.50 10.74
CA GLY A 388 17.05 -10.67 11.43
C GLY A 388 17.19 -10.48 12.94
N GLY A 389 17.34 -9.24 13.44
CA GLY A 389 17.39 -8.96 14.88
C GLY A 389 16.16 -9.45 15.65
N ILE A 390 14.98 -9.46 15.02
CA ILE A 390 13.75 -9.96 15.65
C ILE A 390 13.84 -11.44 16.01
N LEU A 391 14.55 -12.25 15.23
CA LEU A 391 14.69 -13.69 15.47
C LEU A 391 15.41 -14.02 16.79
N PHE A 392 16.17 -13.07 17.33
CA PHE A 392 16.95 -13.19 18.57
C PHE A 392 16.32 -12.42 19.75
N CYS A 393 15.11 -11.89 19.59
CA CYS A 393 14.31 -11.30 20.66
C CYS A 393 13.61 -12.40 21.49
N ASN A 394 12.84 -12.00 22.50
CA ASN A 394 12.02 -12.90 23.30
C ASN A 394 10.79 -13.42 22.51
N VAL A 395 11.02 -14.38 21.62
CA VAL A 395 9.98 -15.02 20.80
C VAL A 395 9.38 -16.19 21.57
N VAL A 396 8.06 -16.10 21.85
CA VAL A 396 7.32 -17.10 22.63
C VAL A 396 6.31 -17.80 21.73
N THR A 397 6.59 -19.07 21.42
CA THR A 397 5.79 -19.93 20.52
C THR A 397 5.23 -21.14 21.27
N PRO A 398 4.21 -21.84 20.73
CA PRO A 398 3.66 -23.04 21.36
C PRO A 398 4.69 -24.16 21.58
N ALA A 399 5.65 -24.30 20.66
CA ALA A 399 6.83 -25.16 20.81
C ALA A 399 8.06 -24.30 21.09
N THR A 400 9.12 -24.92 21.63
CA THR A 400 10.38 -24.23 21.96
C THR A 400 10.97 -23.55 20.74
N TRP A 401 11.27 -22.26 20.86
CA TRP A 401 12.01 -21.51 19.84
C TRP A 401 13.49 -21.89 19.88
N GLN A 402 14.03 -22.42 18.77
CA GLN A 402 15.37 -23.01 18.72
C GLN A 402 16.51 -21.99 18.66
N LEU A 403 16.24 -20.72 18.31
CA LEU A 403 17.29 -19.71 18.24
C LEU A 403 17.57 -19.11 19.62
N PRO A 404 18.84 -18.81 19.94
CA PRO A 404 19.20 -18.20 21.21
C PRO A 404 18.64 -16.79 21.33
N GLN A 405 18.20 -16.43 22.53
CA GLN A 405 17.75 -15.08 22.86
C GLN A 405 18.97 -14.19 23.18
N TYR A 406 19.51 -13.49 22.18
CA TYR A 406 20.60 -12.52 22.40
C TYR A 406 20.10 -11.14 22.83
N LEU A 407 18.87 -10.76 22.46
CA LEU A 407 18.28 -9.46 22.74
C LEU A 407 17.25 -9.58 23.87
N ASN A 408 17.76 -9.60 25.11
CA ASN A 408 16.95 -9.75 26.32
C ASN A 408 16.60 -8.39 26.96
N ALA A 409 15.92 -7.53 26.20
CA ALA A 409 15.39 -6.27 26.70
C ALA A 409 14.21 -5.80 25.86
N ASP A 410 13.15 -5.29 26.51
CA ASP A 410 11.92 -4.85 25.83
C ASP A 410 12.13 -3.70 24.84
N TRP A 411 13.14 -2.86 25.04
CA TRP A 411 13.44 -1.77 24.10
C TRP A 411 13.93 -2.30 22.74
N ALA A 412 14.55 -3.49 22.69
CA ALA A 412 15.15 -4.04 21.47
C ALA A 412 14.12 -4.31 20.36
N PRO A 413 13.03 -5.09 20.58
CA PRO A 413 12.01 -5.28 19.54
C PRO A 413 11.30 -3.98 19.18
N LEU A 414 11.09 -3.05 20.12
CA LEU A 414 10.48 -1.73 19.85
C LEU A 414 11.36 -0.91 18.88
N ALA A 415 12.67 -0.84 19.15
CA ALA A 415 13.62 -0.09 18.32
C ALA A 415 13.80 -0.74 16.94
N ILE A 416 13.88 -2.07 16.87
CA ILE A 416 14.02 -2.80 15.60
C ILE A 416 12.78 -2.61 14.73
N ILE A 417 11.58 -2.73 15.29
CA ILE A 417 10.34 -2.56 14.52
C ILE A 417 10.18 -1.12 14.02
N LEU A 418 10.50 -0.12 14.84
CA LEU A 418 10.50 1.28 14.43
C LEU A 418 11.50 1.52 13.28
N ALA A 419 12.73 0.99 13.40
CA ALA A 419 13.75 1.09 12.35
C ALA A 419 13.36 0.33 11.08
N LEU A 420 12.72 -0.83 11.21
CA LEU A 420 12.23 -1.63 10.09
C LEU A 420 11.15 -0.86 9.32
N GLY A 421 10.19 -0.26 10.02
CA GLY A 421 9.16 0.62 9.45
C GLY A 421 9.76 1.83 8.77
N TRP A 422 10.64 2.58 9.46
CA TRP A 422 11.30 3.75 8.89
C TRP A 422 12.06 3.42 7.61
N THR A 423 12.95 2.43 7.66
CA THR A 423 13.74 2.07 6.49
C THR A 423 12.87 1.58 5.32
N GLN A 424 11.74 0.92 5.60
CA GLN A 424 10.74 0.56 4.60
C GLN A 424 10.16 1.81 3.92
N GLY A 425 9.54 2.69 4.71
CA GLY A 425 8.84 3.86 4.20
C GLY A 425 9.75 4.78 3.40
N HIS A 426 10.99 4.95 3.88
CA HIS A 426 12.01 5.74 3.20
C HIS A 426 12.38 5.15 1.85
N LEU A 427 12.72 3.85 1.81
CA LEU A 427 13.16 3.17 0.59
C LEU A 427 12.03 3.11 -0.44
N LEU A 428 10.82 2.73 0.00
CA LEU A 428 9.64 2.58 -0.84
C LEU A 428 9.25 3.92 -1.49
N SER A 429 9.22 5.01 -0.71
CA SER A 429 8.92 6.35 -1.24
C SER A 429 10.00 6.88 -2.18
N THR A 430 11.28 6.65 -1.86
CA THR A 430 12.39 7.04 -2.72
C THR A 430 12.28 6.33 -4.08
N ILE A 431 12.05 5.01 -4.08
CA ILE A 431 11.93 4.24 -5.31
C ILE A 431 10.71 4.69 -6.12
N LEU A 432 9.52 4.74 -5.51
CA LEU A 432 8.30 5.07 -6.24
C LEU A 432 8.34 6.47 -6.84
N THR A 433 8.96 7.43 -6.14
CA THR A 433 9.10 8.81 -6.63
C THR A 433 9.99 8.90 -7.88
N HIS A 434 11.07 8.10 -7.94
CA HIS A 434 12.09 8.19 -8.99
C HIS A 434 11.97 7.10 -10.07
N ALA A 435 11.21 6.03 -9.86
CA ALA A 435 11.06 4.96 -10.83
C ALA A 435 10.46 5.41 -12.17
N PRO A 436 9.47 6.32 -12.25
CA PRO A 436 8.92 6.76 -13.53
C PRO A 436 9.97 7.40 -14.45
N SER A 437 10.93 8.14 -13.90
CA SER A 437 11.97 8.80 -14.70
C SER A 437 13.02 7.84 -15.26
N THR A 438 12.99 6.57 -14.84
CA THR A 438 13.85 5.51 -15.38
C THR A 438 13.23 4.76 -16.56
N LEU A 439 11.96 5.05 -16.87
CA LEU A 439 11.24 4.46 -17.99
C LEU A 439 11.25 5.39 -19.20
N HIS A 440 11.33 4.78 -20.39
CA HIS A 440 11.07 5.51 -21.63
C HIS A 440 9.62 6.02 -21.65
N PRO A 441 9.34 7.21 -22.25
CA PRO A 441 7.99 7.76 -22.33
C PRO A 441 6.88 6.81 -22.80
N SER A 442 7.18 5.99 -23.82
CA SER A 442 6.24 4.98 -24.36
C SER A 442 5.95 3.82 -23.40
N GLN A 443 6.72 3.70 -22.32
CA GLN A 443 6.60 2.66 -21.30
C GLN A 443 6.08 3.19 -19.95
N SER A 444 5.75 4.47 -19.85
CA SER A 444 5.26 5.12 -18.63
C SER A 444 4.05 4.42 -18.00
N SER A 445 3.16 3.87 -18.83
CA SER A 445 2.01 3.09 -18.37
C SER A 445 2.39 1.87 -17.53
N ARG A 446 3.60 1.31 -17.74
CA ARG A 446 4.12 0.16 -16.98
C ARG A 446 4.44 0.48 -15.52
N TYR A 447 4.68 1.74 -15.18
CA TYR A 447 5.14 2.14 -13.86
C TYR A 447 4.23 1.63 -12.75
N GLY A 448 2.95 1.99 -12.78
CA GLY A 448 2.00 1.67 -11.70
C GLY A 448 1.82 0.16 -11.50
N PRO A 449 1.38 -0.59 -12.52
CA PRO A 449 1.16 -2.04 -12.39
C PRO A 449 2.41 -2.85 -12.06
N VAL A 450 3.58 -2.53 -12.65
CA VAL A 450 4.80 -3.32 -12.41
C VAL A 450 5.37 -3.05 -11.01
N THR A 451 5.36 -1.80 -10.54
CA THR A 451 5.80 -1.49 -9.16
C THR A 451 4.85 -2.08 -8.12
N SER A 452 3.54 -2.03 -8.36
CA SER A 452 2.52 -2.65 -7.51
C SER A 452 2.65 -4.17 -7.45
N PHE A 453 2.95 -4.82 -8.58
CA PHE A 453 3.27 -6.24 -8.63
C PHE A 453 4.52 -6.57 -7.83
N ALA A 454 5.60 -5.81 -7.97
CA ALA A 454 6.82 -6.04 -7.21
C ALA A 454 6.60 -5.93 -5.68
N ILE A 455 5.83 -4.93 -5.24
CA ILE A 455 5.42 -4.76 -3.84
C ILE A 455 4.63 -5.98 -3.36
N SER A 456 3.57 -6.36 -4.09
CA SER A 456 2.66 -7.44 -3.67
C SER A 456 3.31 -8.83 -3.75
N ALA A 457 4.13 -9.09 -4.77
CA ALA A 457 4.91 -10.31 -4.87
C ALA A 457 5.93 -10.41 -3.73
N GLY A 458 6.57 -9.29 -3.35
CA GLY A 458 7.45 -9.23 -2.18
C GLY A 458 6.70 -9.60 -0.91
N CYS A 459 5.55 -8.98 -0.65
CA CYS A 459 4.72 -9.28 0.52
C CYS A 459 4.30 -10.75 0.59
N PHE A 460 3.87 -11.32 -0.54
CA PHE A 460 3.43 -12.71 -0.63
C PHE A 460 4.57 -13.68 -0.37
N VAL A 461 5.69 -13.54 -1.08
CA VAL A 461 6.88 -14.39 -0.86
C VAL A 461 7.38 -14.25 0.57
N GLY A 462 7.45 -13.03 1.11
CA GLY A 462 7.83 -12.78 2.50
C GLY A 462 6.94 -13.51 3.50
N SER A 463 5.62 -13.56 3.27
CA SER A 463 4.68 -14.27 4.13
C SER A 463 4.92 -15.79 4.14
N PHE A 464 5.24 -16.39 2.99
CA PHE A 464 5.63 -17.81 2.93
C PHE A 464 6.95 -18.08 3.64
N VAL A 465 7.93 -17.17 3.49
CA VAL A 465 9.19 -17.27 4.22
C VAL A 465 8.96 -17.13 5.72
N SER A 466 8.08 -16.23 6.17
CA SER A 466 7.70 -16.12 7.58
C SER A 466 7.15 -17.43 8.13
N LEU A 467 6.26 -18.09 7.39
CA LEU A 467 5.72 -19.39 7.76
C LEU A 467 6.83 -20.46 7.82
N ALA A 468 7.71 -20.50 6.82
CA ALA A 468 8.83 -21.44 6.79
C ALA A 468 9.83 -21.22 7.94
N LEU A 469 10.08 -19.97 8.32
CA LEU A 469 10.94 -19.65 9.47
C LEU A 469 10.27 -20.07 10.78
N ALA A 470 8.97 -19.78 10.94
CA ALA A 470 8.22 -20.18 12.11
C ALA A 470 8.21 -21.71 12.29
N THR A 471 7.99 -22.47 11.22
CA THR A 471 8.02 -23.95 11.28
C THR A 471 9.43 -24.50 11.44
N ARG A 472 10.45 -23.88 10.85
CA ARG A 472 11.83 -24.36 10.94
C ARG A 472 12.44 -24.20 12.33
N PHE A 473 12.08 -23.14 13.04
CA PHE A 473 12.67 -22.80 14.34
C PHE A 473 11.79 -23.18 15.53
N GLN A 474 10.58 -23.69 15.30
CA GLN A 474 9.80 -24.39 16.32
C GLN A 474 10.20 -25.87 16.33
N GLU A 475 10.38 -26.47 17.51
CA GLU A 475 10.53 -27.92 17.63
C GLU A 475 9.30 -28.64 17.05
N ALA A 476 9.52 -29.78 16.38
CA ALA A 476 8.42 -30.66 16.01
C ALA A 476 7.76 -31.17 17.30
N PRO A 477 6.42 -31.12 17.40
CA PRO A 477 5.69 -31.46 18.62
C PRO A 477 5.91 -32.90 19.08
#